data_AF-K1YS78-F1
#
_entry.id   AF-K1YS78-F1
#
_cell.length_a   1.000
_cell.length_b   1.000
_cell.length_c   1.000
_cell.angle_alpha   90.00
_cell.angle_beta   90.00
_cell.angle_gamma   90.00
#
_symmetry.space_group_name_H-M   'P 1'
#
loop_
_entity.id
_entity.type
_entity.pdbx_description
1 polymer ?
#
loop_
_entity_poly.entity_id
_entity_poly.type
_entity_poly.pdbx_seq_one_letter_code
_entity_poly.pdbx_strand_id
1 'polypeptide(L)'
;DIAKKAQELHINSQGVSRYKKFKEIHKCYLNKECTEEESDMLSQKFSNIVFQKIVECPFIEGVLEFLEKMQAIKVPVFLLSATPNDELREICDRRKIARFFKETLGSPYEKVFSAERLIKEHQFDPAKAIFVGDSLSDFSAAAFVGVSFIGLVTKGHLNPFVASSCCIESFRDLL
;
A
#
# COMPACT_ATOMS: atom_id res chain seq x y z
N ASP A 1 -12.96 -14.43 -21.05
CA ASP A 1 -13.98 -13.92 -20.12
C ASP A 1 -13.45 -13.81 -18.68
N ILE A 2 -13.08 -14.92 -18.03
CA ILE A 2 -12.63 -14.93 -16.61
C ILE A 2 -11.35 -14.10 -16.35
N ALA A 3 -10.33 -14.18 -17.22
CA ALA A 3 -9.10 -13.41 -17.03
C ALA A 3 -9.35 -11.89 -16.99
N LYS A 4 -10.31 -11.40 -17.78
CA LYS A 4 -10.70 -9.98 -17.80
C LYS A 4 -11.40 -9.60 -16.49
N LYS A 5 -12.32 -10.44 -15.99
CA LYS A 5 -12.98 -10.26 -14.68
C LYS A 5 -11.96 -10.24 -13.53
N ALA A 6 -10.98 -11.15 -13.55
CA ALA A 6 -9.90 -11.17 -12.58
C ALA A 6 -9.02 -9.90 -12.64
N GLN A 7 -8.73 -9.40 -13.83
CA GLN A 7 -8.01 -8.14 -14.03
C GLN A 7 -8.81 -6.95 -13.50
N GLU A 8 -10.10 -6.85 -13.82
CA GLU A 8 -11.00 -5.80 -13.33
C GLU A 8 -11.08 -5.81 -11.80
N LEU A 9 -11.26 -6.99 -11.19
CA LEU A 9 -11.23 -7.15 -9.73
C LEU A 9 -9.90 -6.66 -9.15
N HIS A 10 -8.77 -7.02 -9.77
CA HIS A 10 -7.45 -6.58 -9.32
C HIS A 10 -7.32 -5.05 -9.34
N ILE A 11 -7.74 -4.40 -10.42
CA ILE A 11 -7.67 -2.94 -10.59
C ILE A 11 -8.59 -2.23 -9.60
N ASN A 12 -9.80 -2.76 -9.37
CA ASN A 12 -10.79 -2.17 -8.47
C ASN A 12 -10.49 -2.45 -6.99
N SER A 13 -9.61 -3.41 -6.69
CA SER A 13 -9.22 -3.80 -5.32
C SER A 13 -7.77 -3.42 -5.02
N GLN A 14 -7.34 -2.24 -5.48
CA GLN A 14 -6.02 -1.71 -5.16
C GLN A 14 -5.85 -1.51 -3.65
N GLY A 15 -4.67 -1.87 -3.14
CA GLY A 15 -4.40 -1.87 -1.71
C GLY A 15 -4.98 -3.07 -0.93
N VAL A 16 -5.68 -4.01 -1.58
CA VAL A 16 -6.10 -5.28 -0.99
C VAL A 16 -5.07 -6.38 -1.28
N SER A 17 -4.79 -7.21 -0.26
CA SER A 17 -3.88 -8.34 -0.37
C SER A 17 -4.22 -9.25 -1.55
N ARG A 18 -3.20 -9.66 -2.32
CA ARG A 18 -3.38 -10.58 -3.45
C ARG A 18 -3.93 -11.95 -3.02
N TYR A 19 -3.63 -12.40 -1.80
CA TYR A 19 -4.20 -13.65 -1.25
C TYR A 19 -5.73 -13.57 -1.14
N LYS A 20 -6.27 -12.43 -0.68
CA LYS A 20 -7.73 -12.19 -0.66
C LYS A 20 -8.31 -12.18 -2.07
N LYS A 21 -7.63 -11.49 -2.99
CA LYS A 21 -8.04 -11.43 -4.40
C LYS A 21 -8.06 -12.81 -5.06
N PHE A 22 -7.07 -13.67 -4.78
CA PHE A 22 -7.07 -15.03 -5.31
C PHE A 22 -8.25 -15.84 -4.80
N LYS A 23 -8.53 -15.80 -3.49
CA LYS A 23 -9.70 -16.45 -2.89
C LYS A 23 -11.01 -15.96 -3.53
N GLU A 24 -11.14 -14.66 -3.75
CA GLU A 24 -12.33 -14.07 -4.38
C GLU A 24 -12.47 -14.46 -5.86
N ILE A 25 -11.38 -14.42 -6.64
CA ILE A 25 -11.37 -14.86 -8.04
C ILE A 25 -11.77 -16.33 -8.15
N HIS A 26 -11.25 -17.20 -7.27
CA HIS A 26 -11.58 -18.63 -7.26
C HIS A 26 -13.06 -18.85 -6.98
N LYS A 27 -13.56 -18.22 -5.93
CA LYS A 27 -14.96 -18.34 -5.51
C LYS A 27 -15.93 -17.76 -6.55
N CYS A 28 -15.69 -16.54 -7.01
CA CYS A 28 -16.66 -15.77 -7.80
C CYS A 28 -16.59 -16.08 -9.30
N TYR A 29 -15.44 -16.49 -9.83
CA TYR A 29 -15.25 -16.65 -11.28
C TYR A 29 -14.87 -18.07 -11.72
N LEU A 30 -14.28 -18.87 -10.82
CA LEU A 30 -13.89 -20.26 -11.12
C LEU A 30 -14.81 -21.29 -10.46
N ASN A 31 -15.74 -20.86 -9.59
CA ASN A 31 -16.61 -21.74 -8.79
C ASN A 31 -15.82 -22.84 -8.04
N LYS A 32 -14.63 -22.50 -7.54
CA LYS A 32 -13.81 -23.39 -6.72
C LYS A 32 -13.29 -22.68 -5.48
N GLU A 33 -12.93 -23.44 -4.46
CA GLU A 33 -12.14 -22.89 -3.36
C GLU A 33 -10.68 -22.73 -3.78
N CYS A 34 -10.00 -21.74 -3.20
CA CYS A 34 -8.56 -21.56 -3.36
C CYS A 34 -7.90 -22.11 -2.09
N THR A 35 -7.17 -23.22 -2.22
CA THR A 35 -6.40 -23.75 -1.08
C THR A 35 -5.25 -22.81 -0.73
N GLU A 36 -4.65 -22.98 0.45
CA GLU A 36 -3.51 -22.17 0.85
C GLU A 36 -2.32 -22.41 -0.08
N GLU A 37 -2.06 -23.65 -0.47
CA GLU A 37 -0.98 -24.02 -1.40
C GLU A 37 -1.20 -23.42 -2.79
N GLU A 38 -2.45 -23.43 -3.29
CA GLU A 38 -2.77 -22.77 -4.57
C GLU A 38 -2.55 -21.25 -4.47
N SER A 39 -2.97 -20.63 -3.36
CA SER A 39 -2.83 -19.19 -3.14
C SER A 39 -1.37 -18.77 -3.03
N ASP A 40 -0.54 -19.55 -2.33
CA ASP A 40 0.91 -19.33 -2.20
C ASP A 40 1.62 -19.49 -3.54
N MET A 41 1.27 -20.52 -4.31
CA MET A 41 1.80 -20.74 -5.65
C MET A 41 1.47 -19.58 -6.60
N LEU A 42 0.23 -19.06 -6.56
CA LEU A 42 -0.18 -17.90 -7.33
C LEU A 42 0.50 -16.61 -6.86
N SER A 43 0.68 -16.46 -5.54
CA SER A 43 1.40 -15.35 -4.93
C SER A 43 2.85 -15.30 -5.40
N GLN A 44 3.55 -16.43 -5.39
CA GLN A 44 4.92 -16.55 -5.87
C GLN A 44 5.02 -16.25 -7.37
N LYS A 45 4.09 -16.78 -8.19
CA LYS A 45 4.03 -16.46 -9.63
C LYS A 45 3.82 -14.97 -9.87
N PHE A 46 2.93 -14.33 -9.11
CA PHE A 46 2.70 -12.90 -9.20
C PHE A 46 3.98 -12.12 -8.86
N SER A 47 4.65 -12.45 -7.74
CA SER A 47 5.93 -11.83 -7.36
C SER A 47 6.97 -11.94 -8.46
N ASN A 48 7.16 -13.14 -9.03
CA ASN A 48 8.14 -13.36 -10.09
C ASN A 48 7.91 -12.46 -11.32
N ILE A 49 6.67 -12.05 -11.57
CA ILE A 49 6.30 -11.17 -12.70
C ILE A 49 6.55 -9.69 -12.39
N VAL A 50 6.27 -9.25 -11.16
CA VAL A 50 6.22 -7.81 -10.82
C VAL A 50 7.42 -7.32 -10.03
N PHE A 51 8.10 -8.20 -9.30
CA PHE A 51 9.10 -7.82 -8.30
C PHE A 51 10.21 -6.95 -8.90
N GLN A 52 10.87 -7.42 -9.96
CA GLN A 52 11.95 -6.66 -10.59
C GLN A 52 11.45 -5.33 -11.17
N LYS A 53 10.23 -5.30 -11.71
CA LYS A 53 9.61 -4.07 -12.23
C LYS A 53 9.40 -3.04 -11.12
N ILE A 54 9.04 -3.48 -9.91
CA ILE A 54 8.88 -2.59 -8.75
C ILE A 54 10.24 -2.09 -8.24
N VAL A 55 11.26 -2.94 -8.25
CA VAL A 55 12.62 -2.56 -7.85
C VAL A 55 13.20 -1.50 -8.79
N GLU A 56 12.91 -1.61 -10.08
CA GLU A 56 13.44 -0.72 -11.13
C GLU A 56 12.55 0.50 -11.42
N CYS A 57 11.32 0.55 -10.91
CA CYS A 57 10.42 1.65 -11.23
C CYS A 57 10.95 2.98 -10.69
N PRO A 58 10.71 4.10 -11.40
CA PRO A 58 11.06 5.42 -10.89
C PRO A 58 10.31 5.71 -9.59
N PHE A 59 10.93 6.50 -8.73
CA PHE A 59 10.24 7.05 -7.57
C PHE A 59 9.21 8.09 -8.03
N ILE A 60 8.14 8.25 -7.24
CA ILE A 60 7.26 9.41 -7.36
C ILE A 60 8.10 10.65 -7.07
N GLU A 61 7.90 11.70 -7.87
CA GLU A 61 8.64 12.94 -7.76
C GLU A 61 8.54 13.54 -6.34
N GLY A 62 9.68 13.92 -5.77
CA GLY A 62 9.77 14.52 -4.43
C GLY A 62 9.76 13.53 -3.25
N VAL A 63 9.54 12.22 -3.47
CA VAL A 63 9.34 11.29 -2.33
C VAL A 63 10.61 11.08 -1.52
N LEU A 64 11.79 11.06 -2.17
CA LEU A 64 13.05 10.88 -1.45
C LEU A 64 13.39 12.13 -0.64
N GLU A 65 13.20 13.30 -1.24
CA GLU A 65 13.38 14.60 -0.59
C GLU A 65 12.42 14.75 0.61
N PHE A 66 11.18 14.29 0.47
CA PHE A 66 10.22 14.28 1.56
C PHE A 66 10.66 13.37 2.71
N LEU A 67 11.08 12.14 2.41
CA LEU A 67 11.56 11.20 3.42
C LEU A 67 12.83 11.70 4.12
N GLU A 68 13.76 12.29 3.38
CA GLU A 68 14.96 12.93 3.93
C GLU A 68 14.62 14.10 4.84
N LYS A 69 13.67 14.97 4.42
CA LYS A 69 13.18 16.08 5.25
C LYS A 69 12.54 15.56 6.54
N MET A 70 11.66 14.56 6.47
CA MET A 70 11.03 13.95 7.66
C MET A 70 12.07 13.38 8.63
N GLN A 71 13.07 12.67 8.10
CA GLN A 71 14.18 12.15 8.91
C GLN A 71 14.99 13.28 9.57
N ALA A 72 15.30 14.36 8.84
CA ALA A 72 16.05 15.51 9.36
C ALA A 72 15.31 16.22 10.51
N ILE A 73 13.99 16.37 10.41
CA ILE A 73 13.15 16.96 11.46
C ILE A 73 12.67 15.93 12.50
N LYS A 74 13.15 14.68 12.42
CA LYS A 74 12.84 13.58 13.35
C LYS A 74 11.36 13.21 13.43
N VAL A 75 10.62 13.35 12.34
CA VAL A 75 9.26 12.82 12.21
C VAL A 75 9.36 11.33 11.80
N PRO A 76 8.83 10.39 12.60
CA PRO A 76 8.88 8.97 12.25
C PRO A 76 7.94 8.68 11.07
N VAL A 77 8.44 7.94 10.08
CA VAL A 77 7.66 7.50 8.93
C VAL A 77 7.48 5.99 8.99
N PHE A 78 6.29 5.51 8.61
CA PHE A 78 5.93 4.10 8.58
C PHE A 78 5.42 3.74 7.18
N LEU A 79 5.71 2.54 6.71
CA LEU A 79 5.24 2.05 5.42
C LEU A 79 4.24 0.91 5.61
N LEU A 80 3.00 1.11 5.19
CA LEU A 80 1.95 0.09 5.23
C LEU A 80 1.60 -0.34 3.80
N SER A 81 1.67 -1.64 3.51
CA SER A 81 1.43 -2.16 2.17
C SER A 81 0.68 -3.50 2.18
N ALA A 82 -0.06 -3.78 1.12
CA ALA A 82 -0.68 -5.08 0.90
C ALA A 82 0.30 -6.12 0.30
N THR A 83 1.47 -5.68 -0.16
CA THR A 83 2.57 -6.55 -0.58
C THR A 83 3.00 -7.44 0.57
N PRO A 84 3.29 -8.74 0.35
CA PRO A 84 3.75 -9.61 1.43
C PRO A 84 4.98 -9.08 2.14
N ASN A 85 5.01 -9.24 3.45
CA ASN A 85 5.94 -8.55 4.33
C ASN A 85 7.41 -8.75 3.97
N ASP A 86 7.81 -9.97 3.63
CA ASP A 86 9.20 -10.27 3.26
C ASP A 86 9.55 -9.71 1.87
N GLU A 87 8.60 -9.75 0.93
CA GLU A 87 8.74 -9.12 -0.38
C GLU A 87 8.86 -7.59 -0.26
N LEU A 88 8.07 -6.97 0.62
CA LEU A 88 8.12 -5.53 0.89
C LEU A 88 9.48 -5.11 1.45
N ARG A 89 10.00 -5.85 2.43
CA ARG A 89 11.32 -5.59 3.04
C ARG A 89 12.43 -5.66 2.01
N GLU A 90 12.45 -6.72 1.21
CA GLU A 90 13.44 -6.88 0.15
C GLU A 90 13.34 -5.73 -0.89
N ILE A 91 12.13 -5.31 -1.28
CA ILE A 91 11.95 -4.15 -2.16
C ILE A 91 12.56 -2.89 -1.53
N CYS A 92 12.29 -2.63 -0.24
CA CYS A 92 12.84 -1.46 0.46
C CYS A 92 14.37 -1.48 0.54
N ASP A 93 14.97 -2.65 0.73
CA ASP A 93 16.43 -2.83 0.79
C ASP A 93 17.07 -2.64 -0.58
N ARG A 94 16.52 -3.29 -1.62
CA ARG A 94 16.98 -3.17 -3.01
C ARG A 94 16.88 -1.74 -3.54
N ARG A 95 15.83 -1.02 -3.12
CA ARG A 95 15.63 0.40 -3.46
C ARG A 95 16.34 1.36 -2.52
N LYS A 96 17.04 0.86 -1.49
CA LYS A 96 17.81 1.64 -0.51
C LYS A 96 16.98 2.69 0.24
N ILE A 97 15.71 2.38 0.51
CA ILE A 97 14.77 3.25 1.24
C ILE A 97 14.39 2.73 2.62
N ALA A 98 14.80 1.51 2.99
CA ALA A 98 14.48 0.91 4.29
C ALA A 98 14.85 1.83 5.48
N ARG A 99 15.97 2.55 5.38
CA ARG A 99 16.46 3.48 6.41
C ARG A 99 15.51 4.64 6.76
N PHE A 100 14.54 4.95 5.89
CA PHE A 100 13.60 6.04 6.11
C PHE A 100 12.40 5.64 6.96
N PHE A 101 12.12 4.34 7.05
CA PHE A 101 10.95 3.82 7.74
C PHE A 101 11.34 3.29 9.11
N LYS A 102 10.64 3.75 10.15
CA LYS A 102 10.76 3.20 11.50
C LYS A 102 10.28 1.74 11.51
N GLU A 103 9.19 1.46 10.80
CA GLU A 103 8.70 0.10 10.53
C GLU A 103 8.08 0.00 9.13
N THR A 104 8.21 -1.18 8.52
CA THR A 104 7.53 -1.59 7.28
C THR A 104 6.58 -2.73 7.58
N LEU A 105 5.32 -2.60 7.21
CA LEU A 105 4.24 -3.55 7.50
C LEU A 105 3.59 -4.00 6.20
N GLY A 106 3.93 -5.21 5.76
CA GLY A 106 3.29 -5.88 4.63
C GLY A 106 2.20 -6.88 5.05
N SER A 107 1.57 -7.54 4.08
CA SER A 107 0.64 -8.63 4.37
C SER A 107 1.36 -9.82 5.03
N PRO A 108 0.71 -10.59 5.93
CA PRO A 108 -0.73 -10.73 6.11
C PRO A 108 -1.41 -9.66 6.99
N TYR A 109 -0.67 -8.68 7.53
CA TYR A 109 -1.27 -7.63 8.34
C TYR A 109 -2.18 -6.73 7.48
N GLU A 110 -3.42 -6.55 7.92
CA GLU A 110 -4.35 -5.62 7.30
C GLU A 110 -3.95 -4.17 7.65
N LYS A 111 -4.16 -3.23 6.73
CA LYS A 111 -3.75 -1.83 6.95
C LYS A 111 -4.47 -1.18 8.12
N VAL A 112 -5.76 -1.46 8.28
CA VAL A 112 -6.56 -0.98 9.42
C VAL A 112 -5.93 -1.43 10.74
N PHE A 113 -5.70 -2.73 10.88
CA PHE A 113 -5.05 -3.31 12.05
C PHE A 113 -3.64 -2.75 12.27
N SER A 114 -2.86 -2.63 11.20
CA SER A 114 -1.50 -2.10 11.24
C SER A 114 -1.46 -0.64 11.72
N ALA A 115 -2.36 0.20 11.20
CA ALA A 115 -2.48 1.60 11.58
C ALA A 115 -2.93 1.73 13.04
N GLU A 116 -3.94 0.97 13.46
CA GLU A 116 -4.44 0.97 14.84
C GLU A 116 -3.32 0.55 15.81
N ARG A 117 -2.59 -0.52 15.47
CA ARG A 117 -1.44 -1.00 16.23
C ARG A 117 -0.39 0.10 16.39
N LEU A 118 -0.02 0.79 15.31
CA LEU A 118 0.99 1.85 15.34
C LEU A 118 0.55 3.04 16.20
N ILE A 119 -0.71 3.48 16.08
CA ILE A 119 -1.24 4.57 16.92
C ILE A 119 -1.15 4.18 18.41
N LYS A 120 -1.53 2.95 18.75
CA LYS A 120 -1.53 2.46 20.14
C LYS A 120 -0.12 2.25 20.70
N GLU A 121 0.75 1.55 19.96
CA GLU A 121 2.10 1.18 20.41
C GLU A 121 3.00 2.40 20.60
N HIS A 122 2.92 3.38 19.69
CA HIS A 122 3.72 4.60 19.75
C HIS A 122 3.01 5.76 20.45
N GLN A 123 1.77 5.55 20.93
CA GLN A 123 0.94 6.56 21.61
C GLN A 123 0.79 7.85 20.79
N PHE A 124 0.61 7.71 19.48
CA PHE A 124 0.44 8.88 18.61
C PHE A 124 -0.92 9.53 18.81
N ASP A 125 -0.93 10.86 18.75
CA ASP A 125 -2.15 11.65 18.62
C ASP A 125 -2.61 11.60 17.15
N PRO A 126 -3.77 10.98 16.83
CA PRO A 126 -4.26 10.88 15.46
C PRO A 126 -4.40 12.24 14.76
N ALA A 127 -4.69 13.31 15.52
CA ALA A 127 -4.81 14.67 14.99
C ALA A 127 -3.47 15.27 14.53
N LYS A 128 -2.34 14.67 14.92
CA LYS A 128 -0.97 15.07 14.54
C LYS A 128 -0.29 14.07 13.61
N ALA A 129 -1.03 13.06 13.15
CA ALA A 129 -0.56 12.11 12.16
C ALA A 129 -1.19 12.42 10.80
N ILE A 130 -0.51 12.02 9.74
CA ILE A 130 -1.03 12.08 8.36
C ILE A 130 -0.80 10.71 7.73
N PHE A 131 -1.82 10.22 7.04
CA PHE A 131 -1.74 9.04 6.20
C PHE A 131 -1.72 9.48 4.74
N VAL A 132 -0.70 9.07 3.99
CA VAL A 132 -0.59 9.33 2.54
C VAL A 132 -0.75 8.01 1.80
N GLY A 133 -1.67 7.94 0.84
CA GLY A 133 -1.94 6.70 0.09
C GLY A 133 -2.70 6.92 -1.21
N ASP A 134 -2.67 5.93 -2.09
CA ASP A 134 -3.22 6.00 -3.46
C ASP A 134 -4.51 5.16 -3.63
N SER A 135 -4.94 4.47 -2.57
CA SER A 135 -6.03 3.50 -2.63
C SER A 135 -7.15 3.79 -1.63
N LEU A 136 -8.37 3.35 -1.95
CA LEU A 136 -9.50 3.39 -1.01
C LEU A 136 -9.25 2.59 0.26
N SER A 137 -8.39 1.57 0.21
CA SER A 137 -7.96 0.82 1.39
C SER A 137 -7.11 1.69 2.33
N ASP A 138 -6.31 2.61 1.80
CA ASP A 138 -5.53 3.55 2.60
C ASP A 138 -6.43 4.61 3.23
N PHE A 139 -7.35 5.16 2.43
CA PHE A 139 -8.37 6.10 2.93
C PHE A 139 -9.19 5.49 4.06
N SER A 140 -9.64 4.24 3.89
CA SER A 140 -10.42 3.53 4.91
C SER A 140 -9.60 3.26 6.18
N ALA A 141 -8.31 2.93 6.04
CA ALA A 141 -7.42 2.75 7.18
C ALA A 141 -7.22 4.05 7.96
N ALA A 142 -6.95 5.16 7.27
CA ALA A 142 -6.81 6.48 7.87
C ALA A 142 -8.08 6.93 8.62
N ALA A 143 -9.25 6.78 7.96
CA ALA A 143 -10.54 7.12 8.55
C ALA A 143 -10.84 6.28 9.80
N PHE A 144 -10.52 4.97 9.78
CA PHE A 144 -10.75 4.09 10.92
C PHE A 144 -9.97 4.51 12.16
N VAL A 145 -8.72 4.94 11.99
CA VAL A 145 -7.88 5.39 13.13
C VAL A 145 -8.00 6.89 13.43
N GLY A 146 -8.87 7.62 12.72
CA GLY A 146 -9.09 9.05 12.91
C GLY A 146 -7.92 9.95 12.49
N VAL A 147 -7.11 9.51 11.53
CA VAL A 147 -5.94 10.24 11.03
C VAL A 147 -6.29 11.00 9.75
N SER A 148 -5.74 12.21 9.59
CA SER A 148 -5.89 13.00 8.36
C SER A 148 -5.34 12.25 7.14
N PHE A 149 -6.10 12.23 6.05
CA PHE A 149 -5.71 11.53 4.82
C PHE A 149 -5.33 12.50 3.70
N ILE A 150 -4.24 12.21 3.02
CA ILE A 150 -3.83 12.85 1.76
C ILE A 150 -3.81 11.79 0.66
N GLY A 151 -4.64 11.97 -0.35
CA GLY A 151 -4.66 11.09 -1.52
C GLY A 151 -3.49 11.38 -2.45
N LEU A 152 -2.73 10.35 -2.83
CA LEU A 152 -1.74 10.46 -3.90
C LEU A 152 -2.38 10.03 -5.22
N VAL A 153 -2.52 10.96 -6.17
CA VAL A 153 -3.09 10.71 -7.49
C VAL A 153 -2.10 11.18 -8.55
N THR A 154 -1.22 10.28 -8.97
CA THR A 154 -0.20 10.61 -9.98
C THR A 154 -0.83 10.91 -11.33
N LYS A 155 -0.23 11.84 -12.08
CA LYS A 155 -0.72 12.28 -13.39
C LYS A 155 -1.07 11.11 -14.32
N GLY A 156 -2.27 11.15 -14.89
CA GLY A 156 -2.77 10.12 -15.82
C GLY A 156 -3.47 8.93 -15.15
N HIS A 157 -3.53 8.89 -13.81
CA HIS A 157 -4.33 7.91 -13.08
C HIS A 157 -5.70 8.47 -12.72
N LEU A 158 -6.70 7.59 -12.64
CA LEU A 158 -8.03 7.95 -12.17
C LEU A 158 -7.97 8.23 -10.67
N ASN A 159 -8.58 9.33 -10.23
CA ASN A 159 -8.74 9.62 -8.81
C ASN A 159 -9.77 8.66 -8.20
N PRO A 160 -9.38 7.77 -7.27
CA PRO A 160 -10.32 6.84 -6.64
C PRO A 160 -11.08 7.49 -5.46
N PHE A 161 -10.70 8.69 -5.04
CA PHE A 161 -11.26 9.39 -3.89
C PHE A 161 -12.43 10.31 -4.30
N VAL A 162 -13.29 10.63 -3.33
CA VAL A 162 -14.36 11.63 -3.53
C VAL A 162 -13.76 13.03 -3.68
N ALA A 163 -14.42 13.89 -4.47
CA ALA A 163 -13.92 15.21 -4.88
C ALA A 163 -13.53 16.17 -3.74
N SER A 164 -13.99 15.93 -2.51
CA SER A 164 -13.65 16.74 -1.32
C SER A 164 -12.36 16.30 -0.61
N SER A 165 -11.65 15.28 -1.10
CA SER A 165 -10.43 14.76 -0.47
C SER A 165 -9.22 15.62 -0.86
N CYS A 166 -8.38 16.00 0.11
CA CYS A 166 -7.09 16.63 -0.18
C CYS A 166 -6.21 15.64 -0.94
N CYS A 167 -5.80 15.99 -2.17
CA CYS A 167 -4.98 15.14 -3.02
C CYS A 167 -3.75 15.89 -3.50
N ILE A 168 -2.65 15.16 -3.70
CA ILE A 168 -1.39 15.62 -4.28
C ILE A 168 -1.06 14.77 -5.51
N GLU A 169 -0.35 15.34 -6.48
CA GLU A 169 0.13 14.58 -7.65
C GLU A 169 1.55 14.05 -7.41
N SER A 170 2.29 14.70 -6.53
CA SER A 170 3.67 14.36 -6.17
C SER A 170 3.98 14.74 -4.72
N PHE A 171 5.07 14.22 -4.18
CA PHE A 171 5.52 14.59 -2.84
C PHE A 171 6.13 16.00 -2.78
N ARG A 172 6.37 16.66 -3.93
CA ARG A 172 6.78 18.08 -3.94
C ARG A 172 5.72 19.01 -3.35
N ASP A 173 4.46 18.61 -3.44
CA ASP A 173 3.34 19.39 -2.89
C ASP A 173 3.35 19.39 -1.34
N LEU A 174 4.18 18.54 -0.72
CA LEU A 174 4.37 18.42 0.74
C LEU A 174 5.73 18.95 1.23
N LEU A 175 6.59 19.44 0.32
CA LEU A 175 7.91 19.99 0.64
C LEU A 175 7.84 21.48 0.95
#